data_AF-A0A7Y3N5B2-F1
#
_entry.id   AF-A0A7Y3N5B2-F1
#
_cell.length_a   1.000
_cell.length_b   1.000
_cell.length_c   1.000
_cell.angle_alpha   90.00
_cell.angle_beta   90.00
_cell.angle_gamma   90.00
#
_symmetry.space_group_name_H-M   'P 1'
#
loop_
_entity.id
_entity.type
_entity.pdbx_description
1 polymer ?
#
loop_
_entity_poly.entity_id
_entity_poly.type
_entity_poly.pdbx_seq_one_letter_code
_entity_poly.pdbx_strand_id
1 'polypeptide(L)'
;TKKEEIDKYAILFSGSSLGDFFSAVEIDVLEKKYENIAGIEIPSLEKLEFKEFSYSLFDTPVWFDAAITDTKELKRLREEILVAMEKKRAIEKELREVSIRVNLFEKIMIPRAKENIKRIKIFLGDQQLAAVAQAKVSKNKILLRAKSQVPQEEVL
;
A
#
# COMPACT_ATOMS: atom_id res chain seq x y z
N THR A 1 -23.45 -27.16 42.29
CA THR A 1 -24.11 -26.39 41.22
C THR A 1 -23.14 -25.33 40.72
N LYS A 2 -22.89 -25.15 39.41
CA LYS A 2 -21.89 -24.16 38.92
C LYS A 2 -22.12 -22.73 39.43
N LYS A 3 -23.37 -22.39 39.77
CA LYS A 3 -23.76 -21.15 40.44
C LYS A 3 -23.11 -20.95 41.81
N GLU A 4 -22.99 -21.99 42.63
CA GLU A 4 -22.42 -21.88 43.99
C GLU A 4 -20.90 -21.62 43.96
N GLU A 5 -20.19 -22.16 42.96
CA GLU A 5 -18.77 -21.83 42.74
C GLU A 5 -18.61 -20.38 42.27
N ILE A 6 -19.47 -19.94 41.34
CA ILE A 6 -19.46 -18.56 40.85
C ILE A 6 -19.75 -17.57 41.98
N ASP A 7 -20.71 -17.85 42.86
CA ASP A 7 -21.04 -17.00 44.01
C ASP A 7 -19.88 -16.89 45.02
N LYS A 8 -19.12 -17.98 45.20
CA LYS A 8 -17.92 -17.98 46.07
C LYS A 8 -16.82 -17.07 45.54
N TYR A 9 -16.58 -17.06 44.23
CA TYR A 9 -15.62 -16.17 43.59
C TYR A 9 -16.17 -14.75 43.40
N ALA A 10 -17.49 -14.58 43.26
CA ALA A 10 -18.14 -13.28 43.16
C ALA A 10 -17.95 -12.43 44.43
N ILE A 11 -17.73 -13.04 45.60
CA ILE A 11 -17.39 -12.32 46.84
C ILE A 11 -15.99 -11.67 46.76
N LEU A 12 -15.01 -12.34 46.13
CA LEU A 12 -13.71 -11.73 45.79
C LEU A 12 -13.88 -10.60 44.74
N PHE A 13 -14.84 -10.83 43.85
CA PHE A 13 -15.49 -9.98 42.84
C PHE A 13 -16.27 -8.73 43.28
N SER A 14 -16.65 -8.60 44.56
CA SER A 14 -17.69 -7.63 44.99
C SER A 14 -17.29 -6.74 46.17
N GLY A 15 -16.03 -6.83 46.60
CA GLY A 15 -15.48 -5.86 47.56
C GLY A 15 -15.49 -4.44 46.99
N SER A 16 -15.61 -3.44 47.87
CA SER A 16 -15.55 -2.01 47.53
C SER A 16 -14.29 -1.63 46.74
N SER A 17 -13.24 -2.44 46.80
CA SER A 17 -11.97 -2.30 46.07
C SER A 17 -12.06 -2.51 44.55
N LEU A 18 -13.16 -3.07 44.00
CA LEU A 18 -13.28 -3.24 42.55
C LEU A 18 -13.59 -1.95 41.79
N GLY A 19 -14.31 -1.01 42.41
CA GLY A 19 -14.48 0.32 41.81
C GLY A 19 -13.13 0.98 41.57
N ASP A 20 -12.26 0.90 42.58
CA ASP A 20 -10.89 1.42 42.53
C ASP A 20 -10.05 0.68 41.47
N PHE A 21 -10.20 -0.64 41.33
CA PHE A 21 -9.51 -1.44 40.31
C PHE A 21 -9.84 -1.00 38.88
N PHE A 22 -11.12 -0.81 38.56
CA PHE A 22 -11.51 -0.37 37.22
C PHE A 22 -11.07 1.06 36.94
N SER A 23 -11.09 1.94 37.95
CA SER A 23 -10.57 3.30 37.82
C SER A 23 -9.05 3.33 37.59
N ALA A 24 -8.31 2.40 38.22
CA ALA A 24 -6.85 2.27 38.07
C ALA A 24 -6.42 1.82 36.67
N VAL A 25 -7.26 1.04 35.99
CA VAL A 25 -6.97 0.42 34.69
C VAL A 25 -7.61 1.21 33.54
N GLU A 26 -8.33 2.29 33.85
CA GLU A 26 -8.89 3.18 32.84
C GLU A 26 -7.77 3.93 32.11
N ILE A 27 -7.82 3.91 30.77
CA ILE A 27 -6.88 4.63 29.92
C ILE A 27 -7.27 6.11 29.96
N ASP A 28 -6.33 6.97 30.31
CA ASP A 28 -6.53 8.43 30.36
C ASP A 28 -6.14 9.07 29.03
N VAL A 29 -4.95 8.71 28.53
CA VAL A 29 -4.37 9.28 27.33
C VAL A 29 -3.90 8.16 26.40
N LEU A 30 -4.42 8.17 25.17
CA LEU A 30 -3.97 7.32 24.07
C LEU A 30 -3.51 8.22 22.93
N GLU A 31 -2.21 8.41 22.80
CA GLU A 31 -1.61 9.20 21.70
C GLU A 31 -1.12 8.27 20.60
N LYS A 32 -1.78 8.38 19.44
CA LYS A 32 -1.36 7.74 18.20
C LYS A 32 -0.72 8.78 17.30
N LYS A 33 0.46 8.46 16.78
CA LYS A 33 1.20 9.26 15.81
C LYS A 33 1.12 8.62 14.44
N TYR A 34 0.98 9.43 13.41
CA TYR A 34 1.02 8.97 12.02
C TYR A 34 2.39 9.25 11.44
N GLU A 35 3.06 8.19 10.98
CA GLU A 35 4.34 8.26 10.28
C GLU A 35 4.12 8.01 8.80
N ASN A 36 4.75 8.80 7.94
CA ASN A 36 4.71 8.57 6.51
C ASN A 36 5.84 7.62 6.11
N ILE A 37 5.49 6.43 5.63
CA ILE A 37 6.45 5.49 5.04
C ILE A 37 6.04 5.26 3.59
N ALA A 38 6.92 5.66 2.66
CA ALA A 38 6.73 5.48 1.21
C ALA A 38 5.41 6.07 0.66
N GLY A 39 4.92 7.16 1.25
CA GLY A 39 3.68 7.83 0.84
C GLY A 39 2.42 7.33 1.54
N ILE A 40 2.55 6.41 2.51
CA ILE A 40 1.45 5.83 3.27
C ILE A 40 1.54 6.35 4.70
N GLU A 41 0.46 6.95 5.20
CA GLU A 41 0.34 7.33 6.62
C GLU A 41 0.04 6.08 7.45
N ILE A 42 0.94 5.78 8.38
CA ILE A 42 0.90 4.58 9.19
C ILE A 42 0.77 4.97 10.67
N PRO A 43 -0.22 4.42 11.40
CA PRO A 43 -0.35 4.68 12.82
C PRO A 43 0.76 3.98 13.61
N SER A 44 1.25 4.66 14.63
CA SER A 44 2.20 4.20 15.63
C SER A 44 1.72 4.65 17.01
N LEU A 45 1.92 3.81 18.03
CA LEU A 45 1.54 4.13 19.40
C LEU A 45 2.70 4.90 20.04
N GLU A 46 2.49 6.16 20.41
CA GLU A 46 3.54 7.03 21.00
C GLU A 46 3.42 7.04 22.53
N LYS A 47 2.20 7.17 23.05
CA LYS A 47 1.94 7.25 24.49
C LYS A 47 0.67 6.52 24.88
N LEU A 48 0.74 5.77 25.97
CA LEU A 48 -0.39 5.18 26.66
C LEU A 48 -0.25 5.47 28.15
N GLU A 49 -1.10 6.34 28.68
CA GLU A 49 -1.15 6.67 30.11
C GLU A 49 -2.46 6.18 30.71
N PHE A 50 -2.35 5.61 31.90
CA PHE A 50 -3.47 5.17 32.71
C PHE A 50 -3.76 6.24 33.76
N LYS A 51 -5.02 6.35 34.19
CA LYS A 51 -5.40 7.33 35.22
C LYS A 51 -4.61 7.10 36.51
N GLU A 52 -4.14 8.19 37.10
CA GLU A 52 -3.65 8.17 38.47
C GLU A 52 -4.82 7.88 39.41
N PHE A 53 -4.67 6.86 40.23
CA PHE A 53 -5.68 6.48 41.21
C PHE A 53 -5.00 6.28 42.57
N SER A 54 -5.71 6.64 43.64
CA SER A 54 -5.27 6.44 45.01
C SER A 54 -6.22 5.47 45.71
N TYR A 55 -5.67 4.44 46.34
CA TYR A 55 -6.44 3.46 47.11
C TYR A 55 -5.85 3.26 48.50
N SER A 56 -6.71 2.86 49.43
CA SER A 56 -6.31 2.55 50.80
C SER A 56 -5.58 1.20 50.84
N LEU A 57 -4.31 1.21 51.26
CA LEU A 57 -3.51 0.00 51.46
C LEU A 57 -4.07 -0.91 52.58
N PHE A 58 -4.93 -0.37 53.45
CA PHE A 58 -5.55 -1.12 54.55
C PHE A 58 -6.84 -1.83 54.12
N ASP A 59 -7.52 -1.32 53.10
CA ASP A 59 -8.80 -1.85 52.60
C ASP A 59 -8.63 -2.73 51.36
N THR A 60 -7.41 -2.88 50.85
CA THR A 60 -7.11 -3.64 49.63
C THR A 60 -6.26 -4.88 49.92
N PRO A 61 -6.55 -6.02 49.25
CA PRO A 61 -5.74 -7.23 49.38
C PRO A 61 -4.32 -7.07 48.83
N VAL A 62 -3.37 -7.83 49.36
CA VAL A 62 -1.94 -7.79 48.96
C VAL A 62 -1.71 -8.10 47.47
N TRP A 63 -2.61 -8.88 46.84
CA TRP A 63 -2.54 -9.23 45.42
C TRP A 63 -3.02 -8.12 44.48
N PHE A 64 -3.64 -7.05 45.01
CA PHE A 64 -4.32 -6.03 44.23
C PHE A 64 -3.37 -5.21 43.35
N ASP A 65 -2.21 -4.83 43.88
CA ASP A 65 -1.19 -4.05 43.16
C ASP A 65 -0.57 -4.83 41.98
N ALA A 66 -0.26 -6.12 42.22
CA ALA A 66 0.20 -7.02 41.16
C ALA A 66 -0.86 -7.19 40.06
N ALA A 67 -2.12 -7.38 40.44
CA ALA A 67 -3.21 -7.52 39.47
C ALA A 67 -3.41 -6.24 38.62
N ILE A 68 -3.25 -5.05 39.19
CA ILE A 68 -3.33 -3.79 38.45
C ILE A 68 -2.18 -3.68 37.46
N THR A 69 -0.95 -3.99 37.92
CA THR A 69 0.25 -3.93 37.07
C THR A 69 0.11 -4.87 35.87
N ASP A 70 -0.26 -6.13 36.12
CA ASP A 70 -0.45 -7.14 35.08
C ASP A 70 -1.56 -6.73 34.10
N THR A 71 -2.65 -6.16 34.60
CA THR A 71 -3.78 -5.75 33.76
C THR A 71 -3.44 -4.52 32.93
N LYS A 72 -2.68 -3.56 33.46
CA LYS A 72 -2.16 -2.40 32.71
C LYS A 72 -1.24 -2.86 31.59
N GLU A 73 -0.34 -3.81 31.85
CA GLU A 73 0.54 -4.38 30.84
C GLU A 73 -0.26 -5.10 29.74
N LEU A 74 -1.26 -5.90 30.12
CA LEU A 74 -2.13 -6.59 29.17
C LEU A 74 -2.89 -5.59 28.28
N LYS A 75 -3.42 -4.51 28.86
CA LYS A 75 -4.07 -3.43 28.12
C LYS A 75 -3.10 -2.74 27.15
N ARG A 76 -1.88 -2.46 27.58
CA ARG A 76 -0.84 -1.90 26.72
C ARG A 76 -0.53 -2.80 25.52
N LEU A 77 -0.26 -4.07 25.76
CA LEU A 77 0.00 -5.05 24.71
C LEU A 77 -1.19 -5.17 23.74
N ARG A 78 -2.42 -5.12 24.25
CA ARG A 78 -3.62 -5.13 23.41
C ARG A 78 -3.68 -3.92 22.48
N GLU A 79 -3.43 -2.71 22.98
CA GLU A 79 -3.42 -1.50 22.16
C GLU A 79 -2.28 -1.52 21.12
N GLU A 80 -1.09 -1.99 21.49
CA GLU A 80 0.02 -2.18 20.56
C GLU A 80 -0.35 -3.15 19.42
N ILE A 81 -1.00 -4.27 19.76
CA ILE A 81 -1.50 -5.23 18.77
C ILE A 81 -2.53 -4.59 17.84
N LEU A 82 -3.47 -3.79 18.36
CA LEU A 82 -4.48 -3.11 17.54
C LEU A 82 -3.85 -2.14 16.54
N VAL A 83 -2.90 -1.31 17.00
CA VAL A 83 -2.16 -0.38 16.12
C VAL A 83 -1.34 -1.14 15.07
N ALA A 84 -0.69 -2.24 15.46
CA ALA A 84 0.07 -3.07 14.52
C ALA A 84 -0.84 -3.72 13.45
N MET A 85 -2.05 -4.17 13.81
CA MET A 85 -3.02 -4.69 12.85
C MET A 85 -3.49 -3.60 11.88
N GLU A 86 -3.72 -2.39 12.37
CA GLU A 86 -4.11 -1.24 11.54
C GLU A 86 -2.99 -0.89 10.54
N LYS A 87 -1.75 -0.82 11.02
CA LYS A 87 -0.54 -0.65 10.19
C LYS A 87 -0.43 -1.73 9.11
N LYS A 88 -0.57 -3.00 9.48
CA LYS A 88 -0.52 -4.11 8.52
C LYS A 88 -1.59 -3.97 7.44
N ARG A 89 -2.83 -3.65 7.83
CA ARG A 89 -3.96 -3.50 6.90
C ARG A 89 -3.75 -2.36 5.90
N ALA A 90 -3.20 -1.23 6.35
CA ALA A 90 -2.86 -0.11 5.47
C ALA A 90 -1.83 -0.53 4.41
N ILE A 91 -0.74 -1.19 4.83
CA ILE A 91 0.32 -1.65 3.92
C ILE A 91 -0.21 -2.70 2.93
N GLU A 92 -1.01 -3.67 3.39
CA GLU A 92 -1.57 -4.71 2.51
C GLU A 92 -2.47 -4.15 1.42
N LYS A 93 -3.24 -3.11 1.72
CA LYS A 93 -4.10 -2.43 0.74
C LYS A 93 -3.24 -1.79 -0.36
N GLU A 94 -2.25 -1.01 0.03
CA GLU A 94 -1.36 -0.31 -0.90
C GLU A 94 -0.53 -1.29 -1.73
N LEU A 95 0.01 -2.33 -1.09
CA LEU A 95 0.72 -3.39 -1.79
C LEU A 95 -0.15 -4.05 -2.86
N ARG A 96 -1.43 -4.28 -2.56
CA ARG A 96 -2.39 -4.84 -3.54
C ARG A 96 -2.61 -3.89 -4.71
N GLU A 97 -2.80 -2.60 -4.46
CA GLU A 97 -3.01 -1.61 -5.52
C GLU A 97 -1.78 -1.49 -6.44
N VAL A 98 -0.58 -1.46 -5.86
CA VAL A 98 0.69 -1.47 -6.59
C VAL A 98 0.85 -2.77 -7.40
N SER A 99 0.54 -3.93 -6.81
CA SER A 99 0.63 -5.23 -7.48
C SER A 99 -0.32 -5.31 -8.69
N ILE A 100 -1.56 -4.85 -8.54
CA ILE A 100 -2.53 -4.77 -9.64
C ILE A 100 -1.98 -3.87 -10.76
N ARG A 101 -1.41 -2.72 -10.40
CA ARG A 101 -0.81 -1.79 -11.35
C ARG A 101 0.34 -2.42 -12.11
N VAL A 102 1.27 -3.10 -11.43
CA VAL A 102 2.38 -3.81 -12.06
C VAL A 102 1.85 -4.86 -13.04
N ASN A 103 0.86 -5.65 -12.63
CA ASN A 103 0.27 -6.66 -13.51
C ASN A 103 -0.42 -6.06 -14.74
N LEU A 104 -1.14 -4.94 -14.57
CA LEU A 104 -1.73 -4.18 -15.69
C LEU A 104 -0.65 -3.72 -16.69
N PHE A 105 0.47 -3.22 -16.19
CA PHE A 105 1.58 -2.79 -17.04
C PHE A 105 2.21 -3.97 -17.78
N GLU A 106 2.60 -5.01 -17.06
CA GLU A 106 3.29 -6.17 -17.61
C GLU A 106 2.45 -6.94 -18.63
N LYS A 107 1.17 -7.16 -18.32
CA LYS A 107 0.32 -8.05 -19.12
C LYS A 107 -0.48 -7.33 -20.18
N ILE A 108 -0.78 -6.05 -20.01
CA ILE A 108 -1.68 -5.33 -20.92
C ILE A 108 -0.99 -4.13 -21.56
N MET A 109 -0.52 -3.15 -20.77
CA MET A 109 -0.07 -1.88 -21.35
C MET A 109 1.22 -2.02 -22.15
N ILE A 110 2.24 -2.70 -21.62
CA ILE A 110 3.52 -2.89 -22.30
C ILE A 110 3.34 -3.70 -23.60
N PRO A 111 2.63 -4.85 -23.61
CA PRO A 111 2.38 -5.59 -24.85
C PRO A 111 1.62 -4.76 -25.89
N ARG A 112 0.55 -4.05 -25.51
CA ARG A 112 -0.21 -3.18 -26.43
C ARG A 112 0.65 -2.05 -26.99
N ALA A 113 1.46 -1.41 -26.15
CA ALA A 113 2.37 -0.35 -26.59
C ALA A 113 3.40 -0.89 -27.61
N LYS A 114 3.99 -2.07 -27.36
CA LYS A 114 4.91 -2.72 -28.31
C LYS A 114 4.23 -3.03 -29.65
N GLU A 115 3.00 -3.51 -29.63
CA GLU A 115 2.26 -3.80 -30.85
C GLU A 115 1.95 -2.52 -31.65
N ASN A 116 1.53 -1.45 -30.98
CA ASN A 116 1.29 -0.16 -31.61
C ASN A 116 2.56 0.42 -32.23
N ILE A 117 3.69 0.36 -31.52
CA ILE A 117 5.00 0.77 -32.06
C ILE A 117 5.37 -0.06 -33.29
N LYS A 118 5.13 -1.37 -33.27
CA LYS A 118 5.37 -2.25 -34.43
C LYS A 118 4.54 -1.83 -35.64
N ARG A 119 3.23 -1.55 -35.45
CA ARG A 119 2.34 -1.09 -36.54
C ARG A 119 2.81 0.23 -37.14
N ILE A 120 3.15 1.20 -36.29
CA ILE A 120 3.69 2.51 -36.73
C ILE A 120 4.98 2.32 -37.53
N LYS A 121 5.88 1.44 -37.06
CA LYS A 121 7.16 1.17 -37.73
C LYS A 121 6.97 0.54 -39.12
N ILE A 122 6.05 -0.41 -39.24
CA ILE A 122 5.73 -1.04 -40.54
C ILE A 122 5.18 0.01 -41.50
N PHE A 123 4.19 0.80 -41.06
CA PHE A 123 3.59 1.85 -41.88
C PHE A 123 4.63 2.88 -42.37
N LEU A 124 5.53 3.33 -41.48
CA LEU A 124 6.59 4.26 -41.85
C LEU A 124 7.59 3.64 -42.84
N GLY A 125 7.91 2.36 -42.67
CA GLY A 125 8.76 1.61 -43.60
C GLY A 125 8.13 1.50 -45.00
N ASP A 126 6.83 1.22 -45.08
CA ASP A 126 6.10 1.15 -46.34
C ASP A 126 6.06 2.51 -47.04
N GLN A 127 5.86 3.61 -46.29
CA GLN A 127 5.94 4.96 -46.84
C GLN A 127 7.33 5.29 -47.41
N GLN A 128 8.40 4.92 -46.70
CA GLN A 128 9.77 5.13 -47.19
C GLN A 128 10.05 4.31 -48.47
N LEU A 129 9.62 3.05 -48.51
CA LEU A 129 9.77 2.21 -49.70
C LEU A 129 9.00 2.77 -50.90
N ALA A 130 7.77 3.22 -50.69
CA ALA A 130 6.94 3.86 -51.72
C ALA A 130 7.61 5.12 -52.28
N ALA A 131 8.18 5.97 -51.41
CA ALA A 131 8.89 7.18 -51.83
C ALA A 131 10.12 6.85 -52.69
N VAL A 132 10.93 5.86 -52.30
CA VAL A 132 12.10 5.42 -53.07
C VAL A 132 11.68 4.80 -54.41
N ALA A 133 10.62 3.99 -54.44
CA ALA A 133 10.08 3.41 -55.67
C ALA A 133 9.63 4.52 -56.63
N GLN A 134 8.91 5.53 -56.15
CA GLN A 134 8.52 6.69 -56.95
C GLN A 134 9.74 7.46 -57.48
N ALA A 135 10.75 7.70 -56.65
CA ALA A 135 11.98 8.35 -57.08
C ALA A 135 12.71 7.57 -58.19
N LYS A 136 12.78 6.24 -58.09
CA LYS A 136 13.32 5.36 -59.14
C LYS A 136 12.53 5.46 -60.44
N VAL A 137 11.20 5.43 -60.37
CA VAL A 137 10.32 5.56 -61.55
C VAL A 137 10.52 6.92 -62.22
N SER A 138 10.53 8.01 -61.45
CA SER A 138 10.77 9.36 -61.97
C SER A 138 12.14 9.48 -62.63
N LYS A 139 13.19 8.93 -62.03
CA LYS A 139 14.53 8.91 -62.61
C LYS A 139 14.57 8.15 -63.93
N ASN A 140 13.95 6.97 -64.01
CA ASN A 140 13.86 6.20 -65.26
C ASN A 140 13.12 6.96 -66.37
N LYS A 141 12.02 7.65 -66.03
CA LYS A 141 11.29 8.49 -67.01
C LYS A 141 12.15 9.63 -67.54
N ILE A 142 12.94 10.28 -66.68
CA ILE A 142 13.87 11.36 -67.09
C ILE A 142 14.96 10.80 -68.01
N LEU A 143 15.56 9.66 -67.66
CA LEU A 143 16.59 9.01 -68.50
C LEU A 143 16.06 8.59 -69.87
N LEU A 144 14.84 8.05 -69.94
CA LEU A 144 14.19 7.71 -71.21
C LEU A 144 14.00 8.96 -72.07
N ARG A 145 13.47 10.06 -71.50
CA ARG A 145 13.33 11.35 -72.21
C ARG A 145 14.67 11.89 -72.70
N ALA A 146 15.72 11.83 -71.87
CA ALA A 146 17.06 12.29 -72.24
C ALA A 146 17.62 11.48 -73.42
N LYS A 147 17.42 10.15 -73.45
CA LYS A 147 17.80 9.30 -74.59
C LYS A 147 17.02 9.62 -75.86
N SER A 148 15.73 9.95 -75.75
CA SER A 148 14.89 10.38 -76.87
C SER A 148 15.30 11.72 -77.47
N GLN A 149 16.03 12.55 -76.72
CA GLN A 149 16.42 13.91 -77.10
C GLN A 149 17.87 14.04 -77.56
N VAL A 150 18.66 12.96 -77.60
CA VAL A 150 20.00 12.99 -78.20
C VAL A 150 19.84 13.10 -79.74
N PRO A 151 20.33 14.16 -80.39
CA PRO A 151 20.25 14.31 -81.84
C PRO A 151 21.03 13.22 -82.57
N GLN A 152 20.52 12.76 -83.72
CA GLN A 152 21.26 11.93 -84.69
C GLN A 152 22.25 12.79 -85.50
N GLU A 153 23.16 13.51 -84.84
CA GLU A 153 24.28 14.18 -85.52
C GLU A 153 25.60 13.59 -85.00
N GLU A 154 26.51 13.34 -85.96
CA GLU A 154 27.76 12.56 -85.90
C GLU A 154 27.51 11.03 -85.94
N VAL A 155 27.79 10.32 -87.03
CA VAL A 155 29.00 10.33 -87.86
C VAL A 155 28.66 9.87 -89.29
N LEU A 156 29.27 10.56 -90.26
CA LEU A 156 29.37 10.28 -91.69
C LEU A 156 30.16 8.99 -91.97
#